data_AF-A0A662MN40-F1
#
_entry.id   AF-A0A662MN40-F1
#
_cell.length_a   1.000
_cell.length_b   1.000
_cell.length_c   1.000
_cell.angle_alpha   90.00
_cell.angle_beta   90.00
_cell.angle_gamma   90.00
#
_symmetry.space_group_name_H-M   'P 1'
#
loop_
_entity.id
_entity.type
_entity.pdbx_description
1 polymer ?
#
loop_
_entity_poly.entity_id
_entity_poly.type
_entity_poly.pdbx_seq_one_letter_code
_entity_poly.pdbx_strand_id
1 'polypeptide(L)'
;MKKLFISSMDDRTDRVLRRIEPLLTGCKYPLKIRYSGSESWENVSTGAAAKGDGRFAEEEIDGTMLGRGGLLSAVEGRDMPRIFSRNAHQVSDREVIILDSLSEDMGSGDMLITFMDMDRYRGHNPGGYLSQRASSAGAFSLGMVFRSRPLPDFNILEELNRQLLALTTSFNGLVAVPREVLIKGRNIDIAHLIRNLSDMAFTPGIVNLDNADLMLTSRGGSILVMTWGAAKPGGNKAVTSVRDALSRPLCALDLRSVRKAMVNVVGSGDLTLEDSLVAAEYLRRRVRPDAHIIWGVSIVDDMENEMEVLLILATTPMELLMHWYSTE
;
A
#
# COMPACT_ATOMS: atom_id res chain seq x y z
N MET A 1 -10.35 -19.44 8.48
CA MET A 1 -8.93 -19.11 8.18
C MET A 1 -8.95 -17.78 7.44
N LYS A 2 -8.16 -16.79 7.88
CA LYS A 2 -8.10 -15.47 7.23
C LYS A 2 -7.46 -15.62 5.85
N LYS A 3 -8.01 -14.94 4.83
CA LYS A 3 -7.52 -14.95 3.45
C LYS A 3 -7.02 -13.56 3.05
N LEU A 4 -6.02 -13.53 2.17
CA LEU A 4 -5.54 -12.31 1.53
C LEU A 4 -6.00 -12.29 0.07
N PHE A 5 -6.67 -11.21 -0.31
CA PHE A 5 -7.12 -10.96 -1.67
C PHE A 5 -6.34 -9.78 -2.25
N ILE A 6 -5.84 -9.91 -3.48
CA ILE A 6 -5.19 -8.79 -4.19
C ILE A 6 -5.86 -8.64 -5.55
N SER A 7 -6.47 -7.47 -5.80
CA SER A 7 -7.05 -7.16 -7.11
C SER A 7 -6.34 -6.00 -7.75
N SER A 8 -6.00 -6.15 -9.03
CA SER A 8 -5.64 -5.05 -9.91
C SER A 8 -6.89 -4.46 -10.58
N MET A 9 -6.87 -3.16 -10.89
CA MET A 9 -7.98 -2.45 -11.53
C MET A 9 -7.70 -2.03 -12.96
N ASP A 10 -6.44 -2.03 -13.40
CA ASP A 10 -6.07 -1.65 -14.76
C ASP A 10 -4.84 -2.41 -15.29
N ASP A 11 -4.59 -2.25 -16.58
CA ASP A 11 -3.53 -2.90 -17.33
C ASP A 11 -2.11 -2.54 -16.84
N ARG A 12 -1.94 -1.41 -16.15
CA ARG A 12 -0.65 -1.00 -15.58
C ARG A 12 -0.44 -1.63 -14.21
N THR A 13 -1.47 -1.65 -13.37
CA THR A 13 -1.41 -2.36 -12.09
C THR A 13 -1.30 -3.87 -12.26
N ASP A 14 -1.83 -4.43 -13.37
CA ASP A 14 -1.61 -5.83 -13.72
C ASP A 14 -0.12 -6.15 -13.90
N ARG A 15 0.64 -5.24 -14.53
CA ARG A 15 2.09 -5.42 -14.72
C ARG A 15 2.84 -5.40 -13.40
N VAL A 16 2.43 -4.56 -12.44
CA VAL A 16 2.98 -4.58 -11.08
C VAL A 16 2.65 -5.91 -10.41
N LEU A 17 1.38 -6.30 -10.46
CA LEU A 17 0.87 -7.51 -9.81
C LEU A 17 1.57 -8.78 -10.32
N ARG A 18 1.77 -8.91 -11.64
CA ARG A 18 2.52 -10.04 -12.24
C ARG A 18 3.97 -10.12 -11.77
N ARG A 19 4.62 -8.97 -11.49
CA ARG A 19 6.01 -8.93 -11.03
C ARG A 19 6.14 -9.25 -9.54
N ILE A 20 5.13 -8.92 -8.74
CA ILE A 20 5.14 -9.22 -7.29
C ILE A 20 4.58 -10.60 -6.98
N GLU A 21 3.72 -11.19 -7.83
CA GLU A 21 3.08 -12.49 -7.57
C GLU A 21 4.11 -13.59 -7.22
N PRO A 22 5.21 -13.78 -7.96
CA PRO A 22 6.23 -14.77 -7.57
C PRO A 22 6.85 -14.49 -6.20
N LEU A 23 6.98 -13.20 -5.85
CA LEU A 23 7.46 -12.72 -4.56
C LEU A 23 6.39 -12.80 -3.47
N LEU A 24 5.17 -13.24 -3.75
CA LEU A 24 4.14 -13.51 -2.76
C LEU A 24 3.90 -15.02 -2.57
N THR A 25 4.61 -15.85 -3.33
CA THR A 25 4.60 -17.31 -3.14
C THR A 25 5.10 -17.66 -1.75
N GLY A 26 4.39 -18.56 -1.07
CA GLY A 26 4.74 -18.97 0.31
C GLY A 26 4.29 -18.00 1.40
N CYS A 27 3.41 -17.03 1.09
CA CYS A 27 2.69 -16.29 2.12
C CYS A 27 2.01 -17.25 3.11
N LYS A 28 2.03 -16.89 4.40
CA LYS A 28 1.46 -17.67 5.51
C LYS A 28 -0.06 -17.89 5.39
N TYR A 29 -0.75 -17.04 4.64
CA TYR A 29 -2.20 -17.05 4.47
C TYR A 29 -2.59 -17.38 3.03
N PRO A 30 -3.74 -18.04 2.80
CA PRO A 30 -4.23 -18.29 1.46
C PRO A 30 -4.35 -16.99 0.67
N LEU A 31 -3.68 -16.94 -0.48
CA LEU A 31 -3.62 -15.78 -1.36
C LEU A 31 -4.45 -16.01 -2.62
N LYS A 32 -5.39 -15.09 -2.86
CA LYS A 32 -6.21 -15.02 -4.08
C LYS A 32 -5.89 -13.75 -4.85
N ILE A 33 -5.59 -13.88 -6.13
CA ILE A 33 -5.23 -12.76 -7.01
C ILE A 33 -6.30 -12.58 -8.09
N ARG A 34 -6.58 -11.32 -8.46
CA ARG A 34 -7.40 -10.98 -9.61
C ARG A 34 -6.72 -9.92 -10.47
N TYR A 35 -6.57 -10.22 -11.75
CA TYR A 35 -6.13 -9.28 -12.77
C TYR A 35 -7.29 -8.46 -13.35
N SER A 36 -6.98 -7.31 -13.93
CA SER A 36 -7.98 -6.48 -14.60
C SER A 36 -8.65 -7.27 -15.73
N GLY A 37 -9.98 -7.20 -15.81
CA GLY A 37 -10.78 -7.97 -16.77
C GLY A 37 -11.03 -9.44 -16.42
N SER A 38 -10.43 -9.99 -15.36
CA SER A 38 -10.80 -11.32 -14.86
C SER A 38 -12.13 -11.27 -14.11
N GLU A 39 -12.95 -12.29 -14.32
CA GLU A 39 -14.26 -12.47 -13.68
C GLU A 39 -14.16 -13.33 -12.40
N SER A 40 -12.99 -13.91 -12.10
CA SER A 40 -12.81 -14.79 -10.94
C SER A 40 -11.44 -14.61 -10.26
N TRP A 41 -11.34 -15.13 -9.03
CA TRP A 41 -10.09 -15.20 -8.28
C TRP A 41 -9.23 -16.38 -8.76
N GLU A 42 -7.94 -16.12 -8.94
CA GLU A 42 -6.91 -17.14 -9.15
C GLU A 42 -6.26 -17.47 -7.80
N ASN A 43 -6.13 -18.77 -7.50
CA ASN A 43 -5.42 -19.20 -6.30
C ASN A 43 -3.91 -19.21 -6.58
N VAL A 44 -3.15 -18.49 -5.78
CA VAL A 44 -1.68 -18.58 -5.81
C VAL A 44 -1.27 -19.79 -5.00
N SER A 45 -0.49 -20.69 -5.60
CA SER A 45 -0.07 -21.92 -4.93
C SER A 45 0.73 -21.60 -3.66
N THR A 46 0.34 -22.22 -2.54
CA THR A 46 1.13 -22.23 -1.31
C THR A 46 2.31 -23.19 -1.48
N GLY A 47 3.29 -22.80 -2.30
CA GLY A 47 4.60 -23.46 -2.35
C GLY A 47 5.42 -23.11 -1.11
N ALA A 48 6.45 -23.90 -0.80
CA ALA A 48 7.45 -23.49 0.19
C ALA A 48 7.98 -22.11 -0.22
N ALA A 49 7.95 -21.15 0.71
CA ALA A 49 8.61 -19.88 0.50
C ALA A 49 10.02 -20.18 0.01
N ALA A 50 10.45 -19.57 -1.10
CA ALA A 50 11.85 -19.57 -1.43
C ALA A 50 12.57 -18.98 -0.20
N LYS A 51 13.25 -19.82 0.58
CA LYS A 51 14.31 -19.40 1.51
C LYS A 51 15.40 -18.83 0.61
N GLY A 52 15.18 -17.64 0.09
CA GLY A 52 16.23 -16.88 -0.54
C GLY A 52 16.93 -16.18 0.60
N ASP A 53 18.20 -16.55 0.76
CA ASP A 53 19.15 -15.88 1.62
C ASP A 53 18.92 -14.36 1.61
N GLY A 54 19.09 -13.72 2.76
CA GLY A 54 19.20 -12.26 2.97
C GLY A 54 20.32 -11.57 2.21
N ARG A 55 20.75 -12.18 1.11
CA ARG A 55 21.52 -11.66 0.00
C ARG A 55 20.70 -11.85 -1.29
N PHE A 56 19.59 -11.14 -1.43
CA PHE A 56 19.03 -10.94 -2.76
C PHE A 56 19.88 -9.91 -3.47
N ALA A 57 20.84 -10.39 -4.26
CA ALA A 57 21.52 -9.56 -5.25
C ALA A 57 20.45 -8.83 -6.07
N GLU A 58 20.63 -7.53 -6.26
CA GLU A 58 19.93 -6.75 -7.27
C GLU A 58 20.26 -7.37 -8.63
N GLU A 59 19.55 -8.43 -9.03
CA GLU A 59 19.49 -8.77 -10.45
C GLU A 59 18.65 -7.68 -11.10
N GLU A 60 19.36 -6.80 -11.80
CA GLU A 60 18.85 -5.80 -12.70
C GLU A 60 18.05 -6.50 -13.81
N ILE A 61 16.77 -6.78 -13.54
CA ILE A 61 15.82 -7.21 -14.56
C ILE A 61 15.46 -5.95 -15.35
N ASP A 62 16.28 -5.69 -16.37
CA ASP A 62 16.11 -4.62 -17.33
C ASP A 62 14.71 -4.69 -17.97
N GLY A 63 13.97 -3.59 -17.89
CA GLY A 63 12.56 -3.57 -18.26
C GLY A 63 11.78 -2.45 -17.59
N THR A 64 12.22 -1.21 -17.79
CA THR A 64 11.47 0.00 -17.44
C THR A 64 9.99 -0.13 -17.87
N MET A 65 9.08 0.39 -17.05
CA MET A 65 7.65 0.53 -17.38
C MET A 65 7.37 1.40 -18.62
N LEU A 66 8.41 1.93 -19.27
CA LEU A 66 8.35 2.78 -20.45
C LEU A 66 8.35 1.93 -21.72
N GLY A 67 7.29 1.16 -21.92
CA GLY A 67 6.96 0.69 -23.26
C GLY A 67 6.71 1.90 -24.17
N ARG A 68 7.38 1.94 -25.34
CA ARG A 68 7.15 2.92 -26.41
C ARG A 68 5.67 2.87 -26.85
N GLY A 69 4.83 3.69 -26.22
CA GLY A 69 3.45 3.91 -26.64
C GLY A 69 3.41 5.06 -27.64
N GLY A 70 3.07 4.74 -28.89
CA GLY A 70 2.85 5.73 -29.94
C GLY A 70 1.82 6.78 -29.55
N LEU A 71 2.03 8.00 -30.05
CA LEU A 71 1.03 9.07 -30.04
C LEU A 71 -0.27 8.54 -30.65
N LEU A 72 -1.34 8.46 -29.85
CA LEU A 72 -2.70 8.44 -30.37
C LEU A 72 -3.34 9.79 -30.07
N SER A 73 -3.81 10.38 -31.16
CA SER A 73 -4.37 11.72 -31.31
C SER A 73 -5.52 12.01 -30.34
N ALA A 74 -5.54 13.27 -29.91
CA ALA A 74 -6.62 13.88 -29.15
C ALA A 74 -7.99 13.70 -29.83
N VAL A 75 -9.01 13.45 -29.01
CA VAL A 75 -10.41 13.71 -29.36
C VAL A 75 -10.91 14.75 -28.37
N GLU A 76 -11.20 15.94 -28.89
CA GLU A 76 -11.94 17.01 -28.23
C GLU A 76 -13.43 16.66 -28.11
N GLY A 77 -14.08 17.13 -27.05
CA GLY A 77 -15.55 17.13 -26.96
C GLY A 77 -16.07 17.26 -25.53
N ARG A 78 -16.78 18.36 -25.27
CA ARG A 78 -17.31 18.84 -23.98
C ARG A 78 -18.45 17.97 -23.43
N ASP A 79 -18.56 17.88 -22.11
CA ASP A 79 -19.67 18.45 -21.30
C ASP A 79 -19.55 18.01 -19.83
N MET A 80 -19.75 18.94 -18.90
CA MET A 80 -19.77 18.67 -17.45
C MET A 80 -21.23 18.63 -16.97
N PRO A 81 -21.70 17.58 -16.29
CA PRO A 81 -22.95 17.67 -15.53
C PRO A 81 -22.82 17.29 -14.05
N ARG A 82 -23.28 18.25 -13.23
CA ARG A 82 -24.11 18.15 -12.02
C ARG A 82 -23.78 17.06 -10.97
N ILE A 83 -23.29 17.55 -9.84
CA ILE A 83 -23.30 16.91 -8.52
C ILE A 83 -24.76 16.58 -8.13
N PHE A 84 -25.09 15.30 -7.92
CA PHE A 84 -25.84 14.74 -6.77
C PHE A 84 -26.11 13.23 -6.94
N SER A 85 -25.65 12.45 -5.96
CA SER A 85 -26.21 11.15 -5.50
C SER A 85 -26.31 9.94 -6.48
N ARG A 86 -25.35 9.01 -6.39
CA ARG A 86 -25.48 7.52 -6.25
C ARG A 86 -24.26 6.82 -6.87
N ASN A 87 -23.52 6.07 -6.05
CA ASN A 87 -22.29 5.30 -6.36
C ASN A 87 -22.40 4.30 -7.54
N ALA A 88 -23.55 4.17 -8.20
CA ALA A 88 -23.77 3.26 -9.33
C ALA A 88 -23.42 3.86 -10.70
N HIS A 89 -23.22 5.18 -10.83
CA HIS A 89 -22.93 5.81 -12.14
C HIS A 89 -21.43 5.80 -12.51
N GLN A 90 -20.59 5.15 -11.70
CA GLN A 90 -19.13 5.12 -11.84
C GLN A 90 -18.57 3.71 -12.10
N VAL A 91 -19.45 2.72 -12.35
CA VAL A 91 -19.12 1.33 -12.64
C VAL A 91 -20.16 0.81 -13.64
N SER A 92 -19.77 0.08 -14.68
CA SER A 92 -20.73 -0.46 -15.65
C SER A 92 -21.56 -1.60 -15.04
N ASP A 93 -22.79 -1.82 -15.53
CA ASP A 93 -23.67 -2.90 -15.04
C ASP A 93 -23.00 -4.28 -15.07
N ARG A 94 -22.21 -4.55 -16.12
CA ARG A 94 -21.44 -5.80 -16.24
C ARG A 94 -20.37 -5.92 -15.16
N GLU A 95 -19.60 -4.85 -14.93
CA GLU A 95 -18.57 -4.84 -13.89
C GLU A 95 -19.19 -4.98 -12.49
N VAL A 96 -20.35 -4.36 -12.25
CA VAL A 96 -21.09 -4.50 -10.98
C VAL A 96 -21.37 -5.97 -10.67
N ILE A 97 -21.90 -6.74 -11.64
CA ILE A 97 -22.21 -8.16 -11.46
C ILE A 97 -20.94 -8.95 -11.08
N ILE A 98 -19.83 -8.69 -11.78
CA ILE A 98 -18.55 -9.36 -11.53
C ILE A 98 -18.04 -9.01 -10.13
N LEU A 99 -18.00 -7.73 -9.76
CA LEU A 99 -17.48 -7.27 -8.47
C LEU A 99 -18.35 -7.72 -7.30
N ASP A 100 -19.66 -7.82 -7.48
CA ASP A 100 -20.58 -8.38 -6.49
C ASP A 100 -20.26 -9.85 -6.23
N SER A 101 -20.14 -10.66 -7.29
CA SER A 101 -19.77 -12.08 -7.18
C SER A 101 -18.41 -12.26 -6.50
N LEU A 102 -17.41 -11.43 -6.83
CA LEU A 102 -16.10 -11.50 -6.20
C LEU A 102 -16.11 -11.13 -4.71
N SER A 103 -17.04 -10.27 -4.29
CA SER A 103 -17.16 -9.85 -2.90
C SER A 103 -17.78 -10.92 -1.99
N GLU A 104 -18.58 -11.84 -2.55
CA GLU A 104 -19.18 -12.97 -1.82
C GLU A 104 -18.12 -13.95 -1.30
N ASP A 105 -16.95 -13.99 -1.93
CA ASP A 105 -15.80 -14.80 -1.53
C ASP A 105 -15.11 -14.30 -0.25
N MET A 106 -15.43 -13.07 0.20
CA MET A 106 -14.80 -12.39 1.33
C MET A 106 -15.69 -12.42 2.58
N GLY A 107 -15.07 -12.45 3.75
CA GLY A 107 -15.80 -12.35 5.01
C GLY A 107 -15.01 -11.67 6.12
N SER A 108 -15.57 -11.73 7.33
CA SER A 108 -14.98 -11.13 8.52
C SER A 108 -13.55 -11.59 8.78
N GLY A 109 -12.63 -10.64 8.86
CA GLY A 109 -11.21 -10.90 9.15
C GLY A 109 -10.35 -11.22 7.94
N ASP A 110 -10.91 -11.28 6.74
CA ASP A 110 -10.15 -11.29 5.49
C ASP A 110 -9.59 -9.89 5.18
N MET A 111 -8.61 -9.83 4.27
CA MET A 111 -8.03 -8.57 3.79
C MET A 111 -8.11 -8.50 2.27
N LEU A 112 -8.55 -7.36 1.74
CA LEU A 112 -8.52 -7.01 0.33
C LEU A 112 -7.52 -5.88 0.09
N ILE A 113 -6.56 -6.09 -0.80
CA ILE A 113 -5.67 -5.05 -1.32
C ILE A 113 -6.05 -4.77 -2.77
N THR A 114 -6.38 -3.52 -3.08
CA THR A 114 -6.79 -3.10 -4.42
C THR A 114 -5.74 -2.19 -5.02
N PHE A 115 -5.10 -2.63 -6.10
CA PHE A 115 -4.13 -1.84 -6.85
C PHE A 115 -4.83 -0.96 -7.86
N MET A 116 -4.52 0.33 -7.86
CA MET A 116 -5.07 1.32 -8.78
C MET A 116 -3.96 2.22 -9.30
N ASP A 117 -3.95 2.56 -10.58
CA ASP A 117 -3.11 3.64 -11.09
C ASP A 117 -3.86 4.98 -10.96
N MET A 118 -3.23 5.92 -10.24
CA MET A 118 -3.74 7.28 -10.03
C MET A 118 -3.99 8.03 -11.36
N ASP A 119 -3.18 7.78 -12.38
CA ASP A 119 -3.30 8.43 -13.69
C ASP A 119 -4.45 7.87 -14.54
N ARG A 120 -5.00 6.71 -14.15
CA ARG A 120 -6.10 6.03 -14.84
C ARG A 120 -7.45 6.36 -14.23
N TYR A 121 -7.47 6.87 -12.99
CA TYR A 121 -8.70 7.26 -12.35
C TYR A 121 -9.31 8.49 -13.05
N ARG A 122 -10.50 8.31 -13.62
CA ARG A 122 -11.27 9.37 -14.30
C ARG A 122 -12.71 9.44 -13.79
N GLY A 123 -12.88 9.25 -12.48
CA GLY A 123 -14.19 9.16 -11.85
C GLY A 123 -14.89 7.80 -12.01
N HIS A 124 -14.36 6.87 -12.81
CA HIS A 124 -14.76 5.45 -12.78
C HIS A 124 -14.05 4.75 -11.61
N ASN A 125 -14.80 4.17 -10.66
CA ASN A 125 -14.24 3.68 -9.38
C ASN A 125 -14.62 2.21 -9.05
N PRO A 126 -14.26 1.24 -9.91
CA PRO A 126 -14.54 -0.17 -9.65
C PRO A 126 -13.82 -0.66 -8.39
N GLY A 127 -12.63 -0.14 -8.10
CA GLY A 127 -11.87 -0.48 -6.90
C GLY A 127 -12.56 -0.05 -5.62
N GLY A 128 -13.05 1.19 -5.56
CA GLY A 128 -13.81 1.69 -4.42
C GLY A 128 -15.14 0.97 -4.22
N TYR A 129 -15.80 0.58 -5.32
CA TYR A 129 -17.01 -0.25 -5.25
C TYR A 129 -16.74 -1.61 -4.63
N LEU A 130 -15.73 -2.34 -5.13
CA LEU A 130 -15.33 -3.63 -4.57
C LEU A 130 -14.95 -3.51 -3.09
N SER A 131 -14.20 -2.45 -2.74
CA SER A 131 -13.83 -2.15 -1.36
C SER A 131 -15.04 -1.98 -0.44
N GLN A 132 -16.04 -1.20 -0.86
CA GLN A 132 -17.26 -1.00 -0.06
C GLN A 132 -18.02 -2.32 0.16
N ARG A 133 -18.10 -3.19 -0.86
CA ARG A 133 -18.72 -4.51 -0.72
C ARG A 133 -17.92 -5.41 0.22
N ALA A 134 -16.61 -5.48 0.05
CA ALA A 134 -15.70 -6.23 0.92
C ALA A 134 -15.79 -5.78 2.37
N SER A 135 -15.75 -4.46 2.63
CA SER A 135 -15.91 -3.89 3.97
C SER A 135 -17.27 -4.18 4.57
N SER A 136 -18.34 -4.19 3.77
CA SER A 136 -19.68 -4.55 4.25
C SER A 136 -19.78 -6.02 4.65
N ALA A 137 -18.99 -6.90 4.02
CA ALA A 137 -18.84 -8.31 4.41
C ALA A 137 -17.90 -8.53 5.62
N GLY A 138 -17.29 -7.45 6.15
CA GLY A 138 -16.39 -7.50 7.30
C GLY A 138 -14.91 -7.69 6.96
N ALA A 139 -14.53 -7.64 5.69
CA ALA A 139 -13.13 -7.67 5.28
C ALA A 139 -12.48 -6.29 5.43
N PHE A 140 -11.19 -6.27 5.77
CA PHE A 140 -10.40 -5.03 5.78
C PHE A 140 -9.95 -4.69 4.37
N SER A 141 -10.36 -3.54 3.84
CA SER A 141 -10.01 -3.12 2.48
C SER A 141 -8.99 -1.98 2.44
N LEU A 142 -7.87 -2.23 1.78
CA LEU A 142 -6.78 -1.29 1.56
C LEU A 142 -6.65 -0.99 0.06
N GLY A 143 -6.67 0.28 -0.30
CA GLY A 143 -6.33 0.71 -1.66
C GLY A 143 -4.84 1.03 -1.75
N MET A 144 -4.12 0.48 -2.72
CA MET A 144 -2.76 0.91 -3.07
C MET A 144 -2.81 1.70 -4.38
N VAL A 145 -2.59 3.00 -4.30
CA VAL A 145 -2.57 3.92 -5.45
C VAL A 145 -1.15 4.13 -5.93
N PHE A 146 -0.89 3.63 -7.13
CA PHE A 146 0.39 3.74 -7.82
C PHE A 146 0.40 4.99 -8.68
N ARG A 147 1.53 5.66 -8.74
CA ARG A 147 1.74 6.74 -9.69
C ARG A 147 2.75 6.33 -10.74
N SER A 148 2.31 6.19 -11.99
CA SER A 148 3.16 5.69 -13.07
C SER A 148 3.86 6.81 -13.86
N ARG A 149 3.23 7.98 -13.98
CA ARG A 149 3.74 9.12 -14.75
C ARG A 149 4.20 10.28 -13.87
N PRO A 150 5.14 11.12 -14.35
CA PRO A 150 5.50 12.37 -13.69
C PRO A 150 4.29 13.32 -13.67
N LEU A 151 4.26 14.25 -12.71
CA LEU A 151 3.21 15.25 -12.62
C LEU A 151 3.44 16.29 -13.72
N PRO A 152 2.52 16.42 -14.71
CA PRO A 152 2.77 17.24 -15.89
C PRO A 152 2.85 18.75 -15.57
N ASP A 153 1.99 19.24 -14.68
CA ASP A 153 1.94 20.64 -14.28
C ASP A 153 1.26 20.81 -12.92
N PHE A 154 1.28 22.03 -12.39
CA PHE A 154 0.68 22.36 -11.09
C PHE A 154 -0.86 22.30 -11.09
N ASN A 155 -1.50 22.51 -12.24
CA ASN A 155 -2.97 22.58 -12.33
C ASN A 155 -3.62 21.21 -12.11
N ILE A 156 -2.92 20.12 -12.44
CA ILE A 156 -3.41 18.76 -12.22
C ILE A 156 -3.50 18.38 -10.73
N LEU A 157 -2.77 19.08 -9.84
CA LEU A 157 -2.69 18.70 -8.42
C LEU A 157 -4.03 18.83 -7.71
N GLU A 158 -4.81 19.85 -8.04
CA GLU A 158 -6.15 20.03 -7.45
C GLU A 158 -7.08 18.88 -7.86
N GLU A 159 -7.04 18.49 -9.13
CA GLU A 159 -7.85 17.38 -9.65
C GLU A 159 -7.44 16.06 -9.00
N LEU A 160 -6.14 15.74 -8.97
CA LEU A 160 -5.63 14.53 -8.31
C LEU A 160 -5.96 14.52 -6.81
N ASN A 161 -5.87 15.67 -6.14
CA ASN A 161 -6.25 15.79 -4.74
C ASN A 161 -7.73 15.45 -4.53
N ARG A 162 -8.64 15.98 -5.37
CA ARG A 162 -10.07 15.64 -5.30
C ARG A 162 -10.30 14.15 -5.51
N GLN A 163 -9.62 13.55 -6.47
CA GLN A 163 -9.73 12.13 -6.79
C GLN A 163 -9.24 11.25 -5.63
N LEU A 164 -8.06 11.54 -5.08
CA LEU A 164 -7.52 10.81 -3.93
C LEU A 164 -8.43 10.96 -2.71
N LEU A 165 -8.93 12.17 -2.42
CA LEU A 165 -9.90 12.38 -1.34
C LEU A 165 -11.16 11.53 -1.54
N ALA A 166 -11.70 11.44 -2.75
CA ALA A 166 -12.82 10.55 -3.04
C ALA A 166 -12.48 9.08 -2.75
N LEU A 167 -11.29 8.61 -3.15
CA LEU A 167 -10.83 7.25 -2.86
C LEU A 167 -10.68 6.99 -1.35
N THR A 168 -10.20 7.97 -0.57
CA THR A 168 -10.09 7.80 0.90
C THR A 168 -11.41 7.50 1.59
N THR A 169 -12.56 7.81 0.96
CA THR A 169 -13.89 7.49 1.50
C THR A 169 -14.36 6.08 1.16
N SER A 170 -13.73 5.44 0.17
CA SER A 170 -14.14 4.13 -0.34
C SER A 170 -13.37 2.97 0.30
N PHE A 171 -12.20 3.24 0.88
CA PHE A 171 -11.30 2.25 1.48
C PHE A 171 -11.16 2.45 2.99
N ASN A 172 -10.83 1.39 3.72
CA ASN A 172 -10.47 1.49 5.14
C ASN A 172 -9.09 2.15 5.33
N GLY A 173 -8.22 1.99 4.34
CA GLY A 173 -6.99 2.76 4.22
C GLY A 173 -6.58 2.95 2.76
N LEU A 174 -5.92 4.06 2.45
CA LEU A 174 -5.38 4.34 1.11
C LEU A 174 -3.87 4.55 1.21
N VAL A 175 -3.08 3.69 0.59
CA VAL A 175 -1.61 3.74 0.56
C VAL A 175 -1.16 4.29 -0.78
N ALA A 176 -0.34 5.33 -0.77
CA ALA A 176 0.33 5.83 -1.96
C ALA A 176 1.67 5.12 -2.17
N VAL A 177 1.90 4.65 -3.39
CA VAL A 177 3.17 4.08 -3.81
C VAL A 177 3.85 5.02 -4.81
N PRO A 178 5.03 5.56 -4.47
CA PRO A 178 5.68 6.57 -5.30
C PRO A 178 6.25 5.97 -6.58
N ARG A 179 6.30 6.82 -7.62
CA ARG A 179 6.77 6.44 -8.96
C ARG A 179 8.18 5.83 -8.94
N GLU A 180 9.06 6.36 -8.10
CA GLU A 180 10.46 5.92 -8.00
C GLU A 180 10.60 4.42 -7.71
N VAL A 181 9.69 3.86 -6.90
CA VAL A 181 9.64 2.42 -6.57
C VAL A 181 9.32 1.59 -7.82
N LEU A 182 8.43 2.09 -8.67
CA LEU A 182 8.04 1.43 -9.92
C LEU A 182 9.12 1.51 -11.00
N ILE A 183 9.81 2.65 -11.12
CA ILE A 183 10.89 2.85 -12.10
C ILE A 183 12.09 1.98 -11.77
N LYS A 184 12.51 1.98 -10.49
CA LYS A 184 13.67 1.20 -10.02
C LYS A 184 13.38 -0.30 -9.93
N GLY A 185 12.19 -0.76 -10.33
CA GLY A 185 11.84 -2.17 -10.30
C GLY A 185 11.83 -2.77 -8.89
N ARG A 186 11.57 -1.96 -7.85
CA ARG A 186 11.62 -2.38 -6.44
C ARG A 186 10.35 -3.14 -6.04
N ASN A 187 9.95 -4.11 -6.85
CA ASN A 187 8.80 -4.99 -6.63
C ASN A 187 8.92 -5.75 -5.31
N ILE A 188 10.15 -6.07 -4.90
CA ILE A 188 10.48 -6.68 -3.61
C ILE A 188 9.97 -5.85 -2.43
N ASP A 189 10.08 -4.52 -2.50
CA ASP A 189 9.61 -3.65 -1.43
C ASP A 189 8.08 -3.68 -1.32
N ILE A 190 7.37 -3.68 -2.46
CA ILE A 190 5.90 -3.76 -2.48
C ILE A 190 5.44 -5.11 -1.91
N ALA A 191 6.05 -6.21 -2.35
CA ALA A 191 5.75 -7.55 -1.84
C ALA A 191 6.02 -7.65 -0.33
N HIS A 192 7.14 -7.09 0.13
CA HIS A 192 7.51 -7.06 1.54
C HIS A 192 6.53 -6.25 2.39
N LEU A 193 6.05 -5.10 1.89
CA LEU A 193 4.99 -4.33 2.55
C LEU A 193 3.69 -5.13 2.69
N ILE A 194 3.27 -5.85 1.65
CA ILE A 194 2.04 -6.66 1.66
C ILE A 194 2.13 -7.78 2.68
N ARG A 195 3.29 -8.48 2.73
CA ARG A 195 3.54 -9.52 3.74
C ARG A 195 3.46 -8.95 5.15
N ASN A 196 4.21 -7.89 5.43
CA ASN A 196 4.22 -7.22 6.74
C ASN A 196 2.83 -6.73 7.16
N LEU A 197 2.06 -6.13 6.24
CA LEU A 197 0.68 -5.73 6.51
C LEU A 197 -0.21 -6.91 6.88
N SER A 198 -0.13 -8.00 6.11
CA SER A 198 -0.93 -9.19 6.37
C SER A 198 -0.54 -9.84 7.70
N ASP A 199 0.75 -9.88 8.03
CA ASP A 199 1.23 -10.44 9.29
C ASP A 199 0.83 -9.59 10.49
N MET A 200 0.98 -8.26 10.40
CA MET A 200 0.52 -7.33 11.42
C MET A 200 -1.00 -7.45 11.65
N ALA A 201 -1.80 -7.57 10.59
CA ALA A 201 -3.25 -7.67 10.70
C ALA A 201 -3.74 -9.05 11.18
N PHE A 202 -3.01 -10.11 10.85
CA PHE A 202 -3.50 -11.48 11.03
C PHE A 202 -2.89 -12.21 12.21
N THR A 203 -1.65 -11.90 12.59
CA THR A 203 -0.92 -12.51 13.70
C THR A 203 -0.80 -11.51 14.86
N PRO A 204 -1.30 -11.86 16.07
CA PRO A 204 -1.14 -10.99 17.24
C PRO A 204 0.33 -10.74 17.60
N GLY A 205 0.68 -9.49 17.85
CA GLY A 205 1.97 -9.10 18.41
C GLY A 205 2.02 -9.17 19.94
N ILE A 206 3.20 -8.91 20.53
CA ILE A 206 3.34 -8.65 21.98
C ILE A 206 2.57 -7.38 22.34
N VAL A 207 2.80 -6.32 21.56
CA VAL A 207 2.03 -5.08 21.59
C VAL A 207 1.32 -5.01 20.25
N ASN A 208 0.05 -5.38 20.26
CA ASN A 208 -0.72 -5.57 19.05
C ASN A 208 -1.10 -4.23 18.41
N LEU A 209 -0.74 -4.06 17.13
CA LEU A 209 -1.34 -3.07 16.24
C LEU A 209 -2.34 -3.77 15.35
N ASP A 210 -3.55 -3.24 15.25
CA ASP A 210 -4.61 -3.90 14.50
C ASP A 210 -5.20 -3.05 13.35
N ASN A 211 -6.23 -3.61 12.71
CA ASN A 211 -6.95 -2.95 11.64
C ASN A 211 -7.66 -1.67 12.11
N ALA A 212 -8.09 -1.58 13.36
CA ALA A 212 -8.71 -0.37 13.90
C ALA A 212 -7.68 0.75 14.02
N ASP A 213 -6.45 0.45 14.42
CA ASP A 213 -5.35 1.42 14.46
C ASP A 213 -4.98 1.92 13.05
N LEU A 214 -4.94 1.02 12.07
CA LEU A 214 -4.77 1.38 10.66
C LEU A 214 -5.90 2.30 10.17
N MET A 215 -7.16 1.96 10.46
CA MET A 215 -8.30 2.80 10.12
C MET A 215 -8.21 4.17 10.79
N LEU A 216 -7.93 4.22 12.09
CA LEU A 216 -7.78 5.46 12.85
C LEU A 216 -6.68 6.35 12.26
N THR A 217 -5.58 5.74 11.83
CA THR A 217 -4.48 6.41 11.14
C THR A 217 -4.90 6.94 9.77
N SER A 218 -5.73 6.21 9.02
CA SER A 218 -6.23 6.63 7.70
C SER A 218 -7.48 7.54 7.74
N ARG A 219 -8.10 7.75 8.91
CA ARG A 219 -9.28 8.62 9.06
C ARG A 219 -8.96 10.09 8.80
N GLY A 220 -9.98 10.81 8.31
CA GLY A 220 -9.92 12.26 8.09
C GLY A 220 -9.40 12.64 6.70
N GLY A 221 -9.61 11.77 5.71
CA GLY A 221 -9.16 12.01 4.33
C GLY A 221 -7.65 11.94 4.15
N SER A 222 -6.94 11.26 5.06
CA SER A 222 -5.50 11.08 4.94
C SER A 222 -5.15 9.97 3.97
N ILE A 223 -3.99 10.12 3.35
CA ILE A 223 -3.33 9.07 2.58
C ILE A 223 -2.12 8.57 3.39
N LEU A 224 -1.89 7.26 3.29
CA LEU A 224 -0.81 6.57 3.98
C LEU A 224 0.38 6.44 3.03
N VAL A 225 1.58 6.56 3.57
CA VAL A 225 2.81 6.12 2.92
C VAL A 225 3.43 5.07 3.82
N MET A 226 3.79 3.94 3.23
CA MET A 226 4.34 2.81 3.94
C MET A 226 5.78 2.57 3.55
N THR A 227 6.64 2.41 4.54
CA THR A 227 8.04 2.06 4.33
C THR A 227 8.48 1.05 5.38
N TRP A 228 9.55 0.33 5.09
CA TRP A 228 10.11 -0.64 6.00
C TRP A 228 11.62 -0.43 6.11
N GLY A 229 12.23 -0.90 7.19
CA GLY A 229 13.67 -0.83 7.38
C GLY A 229 14.19 -1.92 8.28
N ALA A 230 15.46 -2.26 8.12
CA ALA A 230 16.08 -3.37 8.80
C ALA A 230 17.44 -2.96 9.37
N ALA A 231 17.82 -3.60 10.47
CA ALA A 231 19.15 -3.54 11.03
C ALA A 231 19.77 -4.94 11.03
N LYS A 232 21.00 -5.00 10.55
CA LYS A 232 21.85 -6.18 10.69
C LYS A 232 22.34 -6.29 12.14
N PRO A 233 22.76 -7.51 12.57
CA PRO A 233 23.32 -7.72 13.89
C PRO A 233 24.45 -6.75 14.22
N GLY A 234 24.35 -6.10 15.39
CA GLY A 234 25.41 -5.29 15.98
C GLY A 234 25.24 -3.78 15.74
N GLY A 235 24.87 -3.07 16.81
CA GLY A 235 24.73 -1.61 16.86
C GLY A 235 23.44 -1.16 17.54
N ASN A 236 23.04 0.10 17.32
CA ASN A 236 21.72 0.58 17.73
C ASN A 236 20.68 0.16 16.67
N LYS A 237 20.15 -1.06 16.83
CA LYS A 237 19.21 -1.69 15.89
C LYS A 237 17.98 -0.83 15.64
N ALA A 238 17.35 -0.30 16.69
CA ALA A 238 16.16 0.54 16.59
C ALA A 238 16.36 1.80 15.74
N VAL A 239 17.40 2.57 16.04
CA VAL A 239 17.71 3.79 15.28
C VAL A 239 18.10 3.46 13.84
N THR A 240 18.84 2.37 13.64
CA THR A 240 19.31 1.96 12.31
C THR A 240 18.15 1.54 11.43
N SER A 241 17.23 0.70 11.92
CA SER A 241 16.06 0.25 11.16
C SER A 241 15.15 1.42 10.78
N VAL A 242 14.89 2.37 11.70
CA VAL A 242 14.08 3.56 11.35
C VAL A 242 14.79 4.45 10.35
N ARG A 243 16.10 4.67 10.49
CA ARG A 243 16.88 5.45 9.52
C ARG A 243 16.86 4.81 8.13
N ASP A 244 17.05 3.49 8.07
CA ASP A 244 16.97 2.71 6.85
C ASP A 244 15.58 2.88 6.20
N ALA A 245 14.51 2.73 6.98
CA ALA A 245 13.14 2.93 6.51
C ALA A 245 12.87 4.32 5.92
N LEU A 246 13.38 5.36 6.56
CA LEU A 246 13.23 6.75 6.10
C LEU A 246 14.10 7.08 4.88
N SER A 247 15.14 6.29 4.60
CA SER A 247 16.01 6.46 3.42
C SER A 247 15.51 5.70 2.17
N ARG A 248 14.55 4.79 2.31
CA ARG A 248 14.01 4.04 1.17
C ARG A 248 13.21 4.93 0.21
N PRO A 249 13.20 4.63 -1.10
CA PRO A 249 12.35 5.31 -2.08
C PRO A 249 10.85 5.27 -1.77
N LEU A 250 10.41 4.31 -0.94
CA LEU A 250 9.05 4.24 -0.42
C LEU A 250 8.69 5.45 0.45
N CYS A 251 9.65 6.03 1.17
CA CYS A 251 9.44 7.21 2.02
C CYS A 251 9.55 8.51 1.20
N ALA A 252 8.68 8.66 0.20
CA ALA A 252 8.62 9.85 -0.65
C ALA A 252 7.58 10.85 -0.12
N LEU A 253 7.82 11.41 1.07
CA LEU A 253 6.99 12.47 1.66
C LEU A 253 7.83 13.41 2.54
N ASP A 254 7.36 14.65 2.73
CA ASP A 254 7.93 15.53 3.76
C ASP A 254 7.47 15.07 5.15
N LEU A 255 8.40 14.63 6.00
CA LEU A 255 8.11 14.13 7.35
C LEU A 255 7.39 15.17 8.23
N ARG A 256 7.54 16.47 7.92
CA ARG A 256 6.84 17.57 8.60
C ARG A 256 5.35 17.66 8.21
N SER A 257 4.89 16.92 7.20
CA SER A 257 3.47 16.78 6.86
C SER A 257 2.78 15.66 7.65
N VAL A 258 3.54 14.78 8.30
CA VAL A 258 3.02 13.60 9.00
C VAL A 258 2.29 14.02 10.28
N ARG A 259 0.97 13.77 10.32
CA ARG A 259 0.12 14.06 11.49
C ARG A 259 -0.18 12.84 12.33
N LYS A 260 -0.14 11.64 11.73
CA LYS A 260 -0.28 10.37 12.44
C LYS A 260 0.75 9.40 11.89
N ALA A 261 1.30 8.56 12.76
CA ALA A 261 2.23 7.52 12.37
C ALA A 261 1.99 6.24 13.16
N MET A 262 2.28 5.11 12.53
CA MET A 262 2.40 3.82 13.19
C MET A 262 3.81 3.28 13.02
N VAL A 263 4.34 2.69 14.09
CA VAL A 263 5.65 2.03 14.11
C VAL A 263 5.45 0.61 14.58
N ASN A 264 5.44 -0.36 13.66
CA ASN A 264 5.47 -1.77 14.04
C ASN A 264 6.90 -2.26 14.02
N VAL A 265 7.39 -2.74 15.15
CA VAL A 265 8.70 -3.37 15.24
C VAL A 265 8.56 -4.87 15.14
N VAL A 266 9.35 -5.49 14.28
CA VAL A 266 9.41 -6.94 14.11
C VAL A 266 10.81 -7.42 14.45
N GLY A 267 10.93 -8.47 15.24
CA GLY A 267 12.22 -9.02 15.64
C GLY A 267 12.12 -10.47 16.08
N SER A 268 13.27 -11.08 16.35
CA SER A 268 13.37 -12.40 16.96
C SER A 268 13.23 -12.32 18.49
N GLY A 269 13.40 -13.46 19.18
CA GLY A 269 13.25 -13.56 20.64
C GLY A 269 14.12 -12.60 21.49
N ASP A 270 15.16 -11.99 20.90
CA ASP A 270 16.03 -11.01 21.57
C ASP A 270 15.52 -9.55 21.45
N LEU A 271 14.35 -9.34 20.85
CA LEU A 271 13.73 -8.02 20.74
C LEU A 271 13.13 -7.58 22.07
N THR A 272 13.49 -6.38 22.52
CA THR A 272 12.97 -5.82 23.77
C THR A 272 11.89 -4.76 23.52
N LEU A 273 11.05 -4.51 24.52
CA LEU A 273 10.10 -3.39 24.48
C LEU A 273 10.82 -2.04 24.36
N GLU A 274 12.00 -1.91 24.98
CA GLU A 274 12.82 -0.70 24.92
C GLU A 274 13.24 -0.36 23.48
N ASP A 275 13.60 -1.37 22.67
CA ASP A 275 13.93 -1.18 21.25
C ASP A 275 12.77 -0.51 20.49
N SER A 276 11.53 -0.92 20.79
CA SER A 276 10.34 -0.34 20.15
C SER A 276 10.09 1.12 20.57
N LEU A 277 10.35 1.45 21.83
CA LEU A 277 10.24 2.82 22.34
C LEU A 277 11.31 3.72 21.73
N VAL A 278 12.55 3.24 21.60
CA VAL A 278 13.64 3.96 20.95
C VAL A 278 13.33 4.23 19.48
N ALA A 279 12.76 3.26 18.76
CA ALA A 279 12.32 3.44 17.37
C ALA A 279 11.23 4.51 17.26
N ALA A 280 10.21 4.45 18.12
CA ALA A 280 9.12 5.43 18.15
C ALA A 280 9.62 6.85 18.47
N GLU A 281 10.49 7.00 19.47
CA GLU A 281 11.09 8.28 19.87
C GLU A 281 12.00 8.84 18.76
N TYR A 282 12.73 7.98 18.06
CA TYR A 282 13.56 8.42 16.93
C TYR A 282 12.72 8.94 15.76
N LEU A 283 11.56 8.34 15.49
CA LEU A 283 10.60 8.86 14.51
C LEU A 283 9.95 10.16 14.99
N ARG A 284 9.57 10.25 16.28
CA ARG A 284 8.93 11.41 16.91
C ARG A 284 9.67 12.72 16.66
N ARG A 285 11.00 12.68 16.68
CA ARG A 285 11.88 13.85 16.45
C ARG A 285 11.94 14.34 15.00
N ARG A 286 11.40 13.57 14.05
CA ARG A 286 11.45 13.85 12.61
C ARG A 286 10.10 14.22 12.02
N VAL A 287 9.03 13.76 12.65
CA VAL A 287 7.65 14.12 12.28
C VAL A 287 7.19 15.38 13.03
N ARG A 288 5.95 15.80 12.81
CA ARG A 288 5.42 16.99 13.49
C ARG A 288 5.43 16.84 15.03
N PRO A 289 5.69 17.93 15.77
CA PRO A 289 5.60 17.92 17.24
C PRO A 289 4.22 17.54 17.80
N ASP A 290 3.15 17.70 17.04
CA ASP A 290 1.78 17.31 17.41
C ASP A 290 1.34 15.98 16.78
N ALA A 291 2.25 15.25 16.11
CA ALA A 291 1.91 13.99 15.46
C ALA A 291 1.52 12.92 16.49
N HIS A 292 0.40 12.23 16.22
CA HIS A 292 -0.04 11.09 17.00
C HIS A 292 0.69 9.83 16.54
N ILE A 293 1.52 9.23 17.41
CA ILE A 293 2.30 8.04 17.08
C ILE A 293 1.79 6.85 17.90
N ILE A 294 1.41 5.78 17.20
CA ILE A 294 1.09 4.47 17.78
C ILE A 294 2.26 3.54 17.45
N TRP A 295 2.61 2.65 18.37
CA TRP A 295 3.70 1.69 18.15
C TRP A 295 3.32 0.30 18.65
N GLY A 296 3.94 -0.71 18.04
CA GLY A 296 3.66 -2.12 18.28
C GLY A 296 4.90 -2.98 18.14
N VAL A 297 4.77 -4.23 18.57
CA VAL A 297 5.85 -5.21 18.60
C VAL A 297 5.31 -6.57 18.18
N SER A 298 5.93 -7.17 17.17
CA SER A 298 5.67 -8.52 16.67
C SER A 298 6.94 -9.37 16.78
N ILE A 299 6.79 -10.64 17.15
CA ILE A 299 7.90 -11.62 17.12
C ILE A 299 7.70 -12.55 15.93
N VAL A 300 8.79 -12.80 15.21
CA VAL A 300 8.85 -13.81 14.14
C VAL A 300 10.03 -14.74 14.42
N ASP A 301 9.72 -16.03 14.60
CA ASP A 301 10.71 -17.09 14.68
C ASP A 301 11.28 -17.30 13.27
N ASP A 302 12.60 -17.17 13.08
CA ASP A 302 13.33 -17.22 11.79
C ASP A 302 13.51 -15.88 11.04
N MET A 303 13.91 -14.81 11.73
CA MET A 303 14.41 -13.59 11.09
C MET A 303 15.92 -13.62 10.85
N GLU A 304 16.34 -13.25 9.64
CA GLU A 304 17.77 -13.04 9.32
C GLU A 304 18.31 -11.70 9.84
N ASN A 305 17.43 -10.69 9.92
CA ASN A 305 17.72 -9.38 10.47
C ASN A 305 17.51 -9.38 11.99
N GLU A 306 18.26 -8.52 12.69
CA GLU A 306 18.13 -8.39 14.15
C GLU A 306 16.83 -7.66 14.53
N MET A 307 16.42 -6.69 13.71
CA MET A 307 15.20 -5.92 13.89
C MET A 307 14.75 -5.31 12.58
N GLU A 308 13.46 -5.46 12.27
CA GLU A 308 12.78 -4.74 11.21
C GLU A 308 11.77 -3.76 11.80
N VAL A 309 11.50 -2.69 11.07
CA VAL A 309 10.46 -1.72 11.39
C VAL A 309 9.59 -1.49 10.17
N LEU A 310 8.28 -1.58 10.34
CA LEU A 310 7.29 -1.10 9.39
C LEU A 310 6.79 0.25 9.88
N LEU A 311 6.97 1.28 9.05
CA LEU A 311 6.47 2.63 9.29
C LEU A 311 5.28 2.89 8.39
N ILE A 312 4.19 3.39 8.99
CA ILE A 312 2.99 3.84 8.27
C ILE A 312 2.78 5.29 8.62
N LEU A 313 2.90 6.17 7.63
CA LEU A 313 2.93 7.62 7.81
C LEU A 313 1.70 8.24 7.13
N ALA A 314 0.87 8.95 7.89
CA ALA A 314 -0.34 9.57 7.36
C ALA A 314 -0.13 11.08 7.12
N THR A 315 -0.46 11.51 5.90
CA THR A 315 -0.45 12.91 5.45
C THR A 315 -1.72 13.23 4.66
N THR A 316 -1.90 14.48 4.23
CA THR A 316 -3.01 14.81 3.32
C THR A 316 -2.61 14.51 1.87
N PRO A 317 -3.57 14.15 0.99
CA PRO A 317 -3.28 13.97 -0.42
C PRO A 317 -2.59 15.18 -1.06
N MET A 318 -3.03 16.40 -0.74
CA MET A 318 -2.39 17.63 -1.25
C MET A 318 -0.93 17.77 -0.81
N GLU A 319 -0.60 17.57 0.46
CA GLU A 319 0.79 17.67 0.92
C GLU A 319 1.69 16.62 0.28
N LEU A 320 1.19 15.40 0.08
CA LEU A 320 1.90 14.35 -0.63
C LEU A 320 2.16 14.72 -2.10
N LEU A 321 1.11 15.17 -2.80
CA LEU A 321 1.19 15.57 -4.20
C LEU A 321 2.15 16.76 -4.40
N MET A 322 2.10 17.74 -3.51
CA MET A 322 3.03 18.87 -3.51
C MET A 322 4.48 18.43 -3.30
N HIS A 323 4.72 17.48 -2.39
CA HIS A 323 6.04 16.92 -2.20
C HIS A 323 6.53 16.23 -3.47
N TRP A 324 5.74 15.32 -4.05
CA TRP A 324 6.07 14.65 -5.31
C TRP A 324 6.35 15.62 -6.45
N TYR A 325 5.51 16.64 -6.62
CA TYR A 325 5.70 17.69 -7.63
C TYR A 325 7.04 18.42 -7.46
N SER A 326 7.46 18.68 -6.22
CA SER A 326 8.70 19.41 -5.94
C SER A 326 9.98 18.59 -6.11
N THR A 327 9.87 17.26 -6.11
CA THR A 327 11.01 16.33 -6.13
C THR A 327 11.27 15.69 -7.49
N GLU A 328 10.41 15.99 -8.48
CA GLU A 328 10.45 15.44 -9.84
C GLU A 328 10.93 16.45 -10.87
#